data_AF-A0A716Q9Z3-F1
#
_entry.id   AF-A0A716Q9Z3-F1
#
_cell.length_a   1.000
_cell.length_b   1.000
_cell.length_c   1.000
_cell.angle_alpha   90.00
_cell.angle_beta   90.00
_cell.angle_gamma   90.00
#
_symmetry.space_group_name_H-M   'P 1'
#
loop_
_entity.id
_entity.type
_entity.pdbx_description
1 polymer ?
#
loop_
_entity_poly.entity_id
_entity_poly.type
_entity_poly.pdbx_seq_one_letter_code
_entity_poly.pdbx_strand_id
1 'polypeptide(L)'
;LNAAWVHMADKHAETANMAGIMRCAFLYPALLGLVLRFPVVFAANYFGQDVVESFLKLMPHWLTHSFEIMGGILPALGFAITIMVIGKKSLLPWFIGGFFAVLYLKVDIMAMAIFGTCVAFLIKGLAKNEGAA
;
A
#
# COMPACT_ATOMS: atom_id res chain seq x y z
N LEU A 1 10.57 5.90 20.89
CA LEU A 1 11.74 5.65 20.03
C LEU A 1 11.96 6.78 19.03
N ASN A 2 10.99 7.13 18.19
CA ASN A 2 11.19 8.14 17.14
C ASN A 2 11.55 9.55 17.65
N ALA A 3 11.00 9.98 18.80
CA ALA A 3 11.31 11.29 19.39
C ALA A 3 12.80 11.47 19.76
N ALA A 4 13.51 10.38 20.09
CA ALA A 4 14.95 10.46 20.40
C ALA A 4 15.79 10.81 19.16
N TRP A 5 15.39 10.34 17.98
CA TRP A 5 16.07 10.68 16.73
C TRP A 5 15.77 12.10 16.24
N VAL A 6 14.60 12.64 16.59
CA VAL A 6 14.25 14.04 16.30
C VAL A 6 15.15 14.97 17.11
N HIS A 7 15.30 14.76 18.42
CA HIS A 7 16.21 15.55 19.24
C HIS A 7 17.68 15.42 18.82
N MET A 8 18.09 14.25 18.33
CA MET A 8 19.43 14.04 17.78
C MET A 8 19.61 14.76 16.44
N ALA A 9 18.56 14.81 15.60
CA ALA A 9 18.56 15.57 14.36
C ALA A 9 18.64 17.09 14.62
N ASP A 10 17.94 17.61 15.64
CA ASP A 10 18.00 19.02 16.05
C ASP A 10 19.44 19.42 16.44
N LYS A 11 20.13 18.57 17.21
CA LYS A 11 21.54 18.80 17.59
C LYS A 11 22.49 18.76 16.38
N HIS A 12 22.20 17.93 15.38
CA HIS A 12 22.97 17.91 14.13
C HIS A 12 22.64 19.10 13.20
N ALA A 13 21.44 19.67 13.31
CA ALA A 13 21.03 20.88 12.60
C ALA A 13 21.78 22.13 13.09
N GLU A 14 22.07 22.25 14.39
CA GLU A 14 22.91 23.33 14.94
C GLU A 14 24.33 23.34 14.34
N THR A 15 24.84 22.17 13.93
CA THR A 15 26.17 22.01 13.30
C THR A 15 26.15 22.05 11.77
N ALA A 16 25.00 22.38 11.16
CA ALA A 16 24.77 22.36 9.70
C ALA A 16 25.18 21.04 9.00
N ASN A 17 25.16 19.91 9.72
CA ASN A 17 25.61 18.63 9.18
C ASN A 17 24.44 17.86 8.54
N MET A 18 24.24 18.10 7.23
CA MET A 18 23.17 17.48 6.44
C MET A 18 23.24 15.95 6.40
N ALA A 19 24.45 15.37 6.43
CA ALA A 19 24.63 13.92 6.44
C ALA A 19 24.21 13.28 7.78
N GLY A 20 24.42 13.99 8.90
CA GLY A 20 23.96 13.57 10.22
C GLY A 20 22.43 13.55 10.33
N ILE A 21 21.77 14.59 9.82
CA ILE A 21 20.31 14.71 9.80
C ILE A 21 19.68 13.60 8.94
N MET A 22 20.22 13.34 7.75
CA MET A 22 19.70 12.29 6.86
C MET A 22 19.82 10.88 7.48
N ARG A 23 20.91 10.62 8.24
CA ARG A 23 21.05 9.36 8.99
C ARG A 23 20.03 9.27 10.14
N CYS A 24 19.77 10.36 10.86
CA CYS A 24 18.71 10.48 11.88
C CYS A 24 17.30 10.23 11.34
N ALA A 25 17.02 10.70 10.13
CA ALA A 25 15.71 10.56 9.51
C ALA A 25 15.46 9.19 8.87
N PHE A 26 16.50 8.55 8.30
CA PHE A 26 16.32 7.34 7.50
C PHE A 26 17.03 6.13 8.09
N LEU A 27 18.31 6.24 8.39
CA LEU A 27 19.15 5.09 8.75
C LEU A 27 18.85 4.56 10.15
N TYR A 28 18.81 5.42 11.18
CA TYR A 28 18.54 4.97 12.55
C TYR A 28 17.11 4.43 12.72
N PRO A 29 16.06 5.07 12.17
CA PRO A 29 14.71 4.53 12.23
C PRO A 29 14.55 3.20 11.50
N ALA A 30 15.15 3.06 10.31
CA ALA A 30 15.10 1.82 9.54
C ALA A 30 15.84 0.68 10.25
N LEU A 31 17.03 0.93 10.79
CA LEU A 31 17.81 -0.09 11.50
C LEU A 31 17.12 -0.54 12.79
N LEU A 32 16.57 0.38 13.59
CA LEU A 32 15.85 0.01 14.80
C LEU A 32 14.50 -0.64 14.50
N GLY A 33 13.82 -0.23 13.43
CA GLY A 33 12.64 -0.93 12.91
C GLY A 33 12.96 -2.36 12.49
N LEU A 34 14.09 -2.58 11.81
CA LEU A 34 14.56 -3.91 11.44
C LEU A 34 14.89 -4.73 12.69
N VAL A 35 15.68 -4.21 13.63
CA VAL A 35 16.08 -4.96 14.83
C VAL A 35 14.90 -5.26 15.76
N LEU A 36 13.88 -4.40 15.81
CA LEU A 36 12.69 -4.68 16.61
C LEU A 36 11.74 -5.66 15.92
N ARG A 37 11.54 -5.53 14.61
CA ARG A 37 10.54 -6.31 13.89
C ARG A 37 11.08 -7.66 13.40
N PHE A 38 12.33 -7.70 12.94
CA PHE A 38 12.94 -8.90 12.37
C PHE A 38 12.99 -10.07 13.36
N PRO A 39 13.64 -9.99 14.54
CA PRO A 39 13.74 -11.12 15.44
C PRO A 39 12.38 -11.52 16.02
N VAL A 40 11.48 -10.57 16.28
CA VAL A 40 10.14 -10.87 16.80
C VAL A 40 9.30 -11.62 15.78
N VAL A 41 9.23 -11.13 14.54
CA VAL A 41 8.46 -11.78 13.47
C VAL A 41 9.10 -13.11 13.07
N PHE A 42 10.43 -13.17 13.02
CA PHE A 42 11.17 -14.40 12.70
C PHE A 42 10.94 -15.49 13.77
N ALA A 43 11.10 -15.15 15.06
CA ALA A 43 10.84 -16.09 16.15
C ALA A 43 9.38 -16.53 16.18
N ALA A 44 8.43 -15.60 15.95
CA ALA A 44 7.01 -15.93 15.89
C ALA A 44 6.67 -16.88 14.73
N ASN A 45 7.27 -16.71 13.55
CA ASN A 45 7.04 -17.62 12.42
C ASN A 45 7.72 -18.98 12.62
N TYR A 46 8.95 -18.99 13.14
CA TYR A 46 9.72 -20.23 13.31
C TYR A 46 9.16 -21.13 14.43
N PHE A 47 8.81 -20.54 15.58
CA PHE A 47 8.30 -21.30 16.74
C PHE A 47 6.78 -21.30 16.88
N GLY A 48 6.07 -20.40 16.20
CA GLY A 48 4.63 -20.24 16.35
C GLY A 48 3.79 -21.08 15.40
N GLN A 49 4.37 -21.71 14.37
CA GLN A 49 3.60 -22.40 13.34
C GLN A 49 2.72 -23.51 13.93
N ASP A 50 3.28 -24.41 14.75
CA ASP A 50 2.54 -25.53 15.34
C ASP A 50 1.46 -25.07 16.33
N VAL A 51 1.75 -23.98 17.06
CA VAL A 51 0.82 -23.35 18.01
C VAL A 51 -0.36 -22.74 17.27
N VAL A 52 -0.08 -22.01 16.18
CA VAL A 52 -1.11 -21.39 15.33
C VAL A 52 -1.96 -22.47 14.67
N GLU A 53 -1.36 -23.52 14.12
CA GLU A 53 -2.10 -24.61 13.47
C GLU A 53 -3.02 -25.35 14.45
N SER A 54 -2.52 -25.63 15.66
CA SER A 54 -3.32 -26.25 16.73
C SER A 54 -4.47 -25.34 17.17
N PHE A 55 -4.23 -24.02 17.26
CA PHE A 55 -5.25 -23.04 17.57
C PHE A 55 -6.32 -22.95 16.47
N LEU A 56 -5.92 -22.98 15.20
CA LEU A 56 -6.84 -22.99 14.06
C LEU A 56 -7.73 -24.24 14.06
N LYS A 57 -7.20 -25.42 14.42
CA LYS A 57 -7.97 -26.68 14.52
C LYS A 57 -9.01 -26.68 15.64
N LEU A 58 -8.77 -25.92 16.71
CA LEU A 58 -9.72 -25.76 17.82
C LEU A 58 -10.82 -24.74 17.51
N MET A 59 -10.69 -23.94 16.44
CA MET A 59 -11.71 -22.97 16.09
C MET A 59 -12.94 -23.63 15.46
N PRO A 60 -14.15 -23.23 15.86
CA PRO A 60 -15.39 -23.69 15.26
C PRO A 60 -15.53 -23.19 13.81
N HIS A 61 -16.09 -24.03 12.95
CA HIS A 61 -16.19 -23.79 11.50
C HIS A 61 -16.85 -22.45 11.13
N TRP A 62 -17.84 -21.99 11.90
CA TRP A 62 -18.51 -20.70 11.66
C TRP A 62 -17.57 -19.48 11.71
N LEU A 63 -16.49 -19.57 12.50
CA LEU A 63 -15.57 -18.48 12.75
C LEU A 63 -14.49 -18.43 11.66
N THR A 64 -13.93 -19.59 11.30
CA THR A 64 -13.01 -19.70 10.15
C THR A 64 -13.68 -19.27 8.86
N HIS A 65 -14.95 -19.68 8.64
CA HIS A 65 -15.73 -19.26 7.48
C HIS A 65 -15.98 -17.75 7.46
N SER A 66 -16.19 -17.13 8.64
CA SER A 66 -16.34 -15.68 8.75
C SER A 66 -15.04 -14.94 8.41
N PHE A 67 -13.89 -15.42 8.89
CA PHE A 67 -12.58 -14.86 8.52
C PHE A 67 -12.25 -15.03 7.03
N GLU A 68 -12.67 -16.13 6.41
CA GLU A 68 -12.51 -16.33 4.97
C GLU A 68 -13.32 -15.31 4.14
N ILE A 69 -14.61 -15.11 4.48
CA ILE A 69 -15.43 -14.08 3.83
C ILE A 69 -14.83 -12.69 4.04
N MET A 70 -14.45 -12.35 5.28
CA MET A 70 -13.84 -11.05 5.59
C MET A 70 -12.53 -10.86 4.84
N GLY A 71 -11.72 -11.93 4.72
CA GLY A 71 -10.50 -11.96 3.94
C GLY A 71 -10.75 -11.66 2.45
N GLY A 72 -11.81 -12.25 1.88
CA GLY A 72 -12.22 -12.01 0.49
C GLY A 72 -12.73 -10.60 0.20
N ILE A 73 -13.21 -9.87 1.21
CA ILE A 73 -13.73 -8.50 1.06
C ILE A 73 -12.60 -7.44 1.14
N LEU A 74 -11.45 -7.77 1.74
CA LEU A 74 -10.31 -6.83 1.87
C LEU A 74 -9.88 -6.15 0.56
N PRO A 75 -9.79 -6.84 -0.60
CA PRO A 75 -9.46 -6.19 -1.87
C PRO A 75 -10.50 -5.14 -2.30
N ALA A 76 -11.79 -5.41 -2.10
CA ALA A 76 -12.86 -4.46 -2.43
C ALA A 76 -12.77 -3.19 -1.56
N LEU A 77 -12.45 -3.35 -0.28
CA LEU A 77 -12.15 -2.25 0.63
C LEU A 77 -10.94 -1.41 0.14
N GLY A 78 -9.89 -2.07 -0.34
CA GLY A 78 -8.73 -1.42 -0.93
C GLY A 78 -9.08 -0.54 -2.15
N PHE A 79 -9.91 -1.05 -3.06
CA PHE A 79 -10.42 -0.27 -4.18
C PHE A 79 -11.27 0.91 -3.72
N ALA A 80 -12.16 0.72 -2.75
CA ALA A 80 -12.99 1.80 -2.21
C ALA A 80 -12.16 2.94 -1.61
N ILE A 81 -11.13 2.62 -0.81
CA ILE A 81 -10.22 3.62 -0.23
C ILE A 81 -9.45 4.34 -1.34
N THR A 82 -8.97 3.62 -2.35
CA THR A 82 -8.24 4.23 -3.48
C THR A 82 -9.12 5.22 -4.25
N ILE A 83 -10.39 4.86 -4.50
CA ILE A 83 -11.37 5.76 -5.12
C ILE A 83 -11.70 6.93 -4.20
N MET A 84 -11.75 6.73 -2.88
CA MET A 84 -12.00 7.84 -1.95
C MET A 84 -10.86 8.86 -1.93
N VAL A 85 -9.60 8.40 -2.04
CA VAL A 85 -8.41 9.25 -2.01
C VAL A 85 -8.13 9.93 -3.36
N ILE A 86 -8.28 9.21 -4.47
CA ILE A 86 -7.89 9.67 -5.82
C ILE A 86 -9.11 10.04 -6.68
N GLY A 87 -10.29 9.49 -6.36
CA GLY A 87 -11.48 9.61 -7.17
C GLY A 87 -12.06 11.02 -7.16
N LYS A 88 -11.83 11.72 -8.28
CA LYS A 88 -12.64 12.88 -8.64
C LYS A 88 -13.91 12.40 -9.35
N LYS A 89 -15.02 13.15 -9.20
CA LYS A 89 -16.30 12.82 -9.87
C LYS A 89 -16.14 12.65 -11.40
N SER A 90 -15.18 13.34 -12.01
CA SER A 90 -14.85 13.24 -13.43
C SER A 90 -14.12 11.94 -13.84
N LEU A 91 -13.49 11.24 -12.89
CA LEU A 91 -12.71 10.02 -13.14
C LEU A 91 -13.52 8.73 -12.88
N LEU A 92 -14.65 8.82 -12.16
CA LEU A 92 -15.55 7.70 -11.91
C LEU A 92 -16.05 7.00 -13.19
N PRO A 93 -16.42 7.72 -14.28
CA PRO A 93 -16.82 7.06 -15.53
C PRO A 93 -15.70 6.19 -16.13
N TRP A 94 -14.45 6.65 -16.07
CA TRP A 94 -13.29 5.90 -16.55
C TRP A 94 -13.03 4.64 -15.72
N PHE A 95 -13.21 4.73 -14.40
CA PHE A 95 -13.09 3.59 -13.50
C PHE A 95 -14.15 2.51 -13.81
N ILE A 96 -15.42 2.92 -13.95
CA ILE A 96 -16.53 2.00 -14.26
C ILE A 96 -16.34 1.39 -15.65
N GLY A 97 -15.92 2.18 -16.65
CA GLY A 97 -15.63 1.69 -18.00
C GLY A 97 -14.51 0.65 -18.02
N GLY A 98 -13.41 0.90 -17.29
CA GLY A 98 -12.31 -0.06 -17.15
C GLY A 98 -12.73 -1.36 -16.45
N PHE A 99 -13.58 -1.26 -15.42
CA PHE A 99 -14.11 -2.42 -14.70
C PHE A 99 -14.94 -3.34 -15.63
N PHE A 100 -15.87 -2.76 -16.39
CA PHE A 100 -16.65 -3.54 -17.36
C PHE A 100 -15.80 -4.06 -18.52
N ALA A 101 -14.78 -3.33 -18.95
CA ALA A 101 -13.85 -3.80 -19.98
C ALA A 101 -13.12 -5.08 -19.52
N VAL A 102 -12.62 -5.13 -18.29
CA VAL A 102 -11.98 -6.34 -17.74
C VAL A 102 -12.98 -7.50 -17.66
N LEU A 103 -14.20 -7.25 -17.18
CA LEU A 103 -15.23 -8.29 -17.04
C LEU A 103 -15.68 -8.90 -18.38
N TYR A 104 -15.93 -8.07 -19.38
CA TYR A 104 -16.48 -8.54 -20.66
C TYR A 104 -15.40 -9.00 -21.64
N LEU A 105 -14.28 -8.30 -21.73
CA LEU A 105 -13.20 -8.71 -22.63
C LEU A 105 -12.33 -9.82 -22.05
N LYS A 106 -12.48 -10.16 -20.74
CA LYS A 106 -11.65 -11.13 -20.02
C LYS A 106 -10.14 -10.91 -20.23
N VAL A 107 -9.77 -9.64 -20.42
CA VAL A 107 -8.38 -9.22 -20.59
C VAL A 107 -7.72 -9.13 -19.23
N ASP A 108 -6.44 -9.50 -19.18
CA ASP A 108 -5.65 -9.42 -17.96
C ASP A 108 -5.61 -7.99 -17.39
N ILE A 109 -5.66 -7.87 -16.06
CA ILE A 109 -5.68 -6.58 -15.35
C ILE A 109 -4.44 -5.74 -15.70
N MET A 110 -3.28 -6.38 -15.87
CA MET A 110 -2.04 -5.69 -16.25
C MET A 110 -2.14 -5.10 -17.65
N ALA A 111 -2.72 -5.82 -18.60
CA ALA A 111 -2.91 -5.31 -19.95
C ALA A 111 -3.84 -4.09 -19.94
N MET A 112 -4.96 -4.13 -19.21
CA MET A 112 -5.84 -2.97 -19.07
C MET A 112 -5.20 -1.78 -18.35
N ALA A 113 -4.29 -2.03 -17.40
CA ALA A 113 -3.54 -0.95 -16.75
C ALA A 113 -2.61 -0.22 -17.74
N ILE A 114 -1.96 -0.96 -18.64
CA ILE A 114 -1.12 -0.37 -19.70
C ILE A 114 -1.98 0.46 -20.66
N PHE A 115 -3.09 -0.09 -21.14
CA PHE A 115 -4.02 0.66 -22.01
C PHE A 115 -4.58 1.91 -21.34
N GLY A 116 -5.01 1.82 -20.08
CA GLY A 116 -5.49 2.96 -19.30
C GLY A 116 -4.42 4.05 -19.16
N THR A 117 -3.16 3.65 -18.96
CA THR A 117 -2.02 4.58 -18.90
C THR A 117 -1.79 5.29 -20.24
N CYS A 118 -1.80 4.56 -21.35
CA CYS A 118 -1.69 5.14 -22.69
C CYS A 118 -2.80 6.16 -22.97
N VAL A 119 -4.06 5.82 -22.65
CA VAL A 119 -5.22 6.71 -22.81
C VAL A 119 -5.07 7.95 -21.92
N ALA A 120 -4.63 7.81 -20.68
CA ALA A 120 -4.40 8.94 -19.78
C ALA A 120 -3.33 9.91 -20.31
N PHE A 121 -2.23 9.40 -20.87
CA PHE A 121 -1.21 10.24 -21.50
C PHE A 121 -1.71 10.95 -22.75
N LEU A 122 -2.50 10.28 -23.60
CA LEU A 122 -3.09 10.89 -24.79
C LEU A 122 -4.08 12.01 -24.43
N ILE A 123 -4.97 11.77 -23.46
CA ILE A 123 -5.94 12.79 -22.99
C ILE A 123 -5.19 13.99 -22.38
N LYS A 124 -4.14 13.75 -21.59
CA LYS A 124 -3.31 14.82 -21.04
C LYS A 124 -2.60 15.63 -22.13
N GLY A 125 -2.14 14.95 -23.19
CA GLY A 125 -1.53 15.60 -24.36
C GLY A 125 -2.52 16.48 -25.14
N LEU A 126 -3.75 16.00 -25.34
CA LEU A 126 -4.82 16.74 -26.01
C LEU A 126 -5.29 17.95 -25.17
N ALA A 127 -5.51 17.77 -23.88
CA ALA A 127 -5.93 18.84 -22.97
C ALA A 127 -4.89 19.97 -22.86
N LYS A 128 -3.60 19.68 -23.05
CA LYS A 128 -2.54 20.70 -23.08
C LYS A 128 -2.61 21.57 -24.34
N ASN A 129 -3.17 21.06 -25.44
CA ASN A 129 -3.25 21.76 -26.72
C ASN A 129 -4.45 22.71 -26.80
N GLU A 130 -5.54 22.43 -26.07
CA GLU A 130 -6.73 23.31 -25.99
C GLU A 130 -6.53 24.55 -25.10
N GLY A 131 -5.54 24.53 -24.18
CA GLY A 131 -5.18 25.70 -23.37
C GLY A 131 -4.18 26.68 -24.02
N ALA A 132 -3.77 26.41 -25.26
CA ALA A 132 -2.84 27.22 -26.04
C ALA A 132 -3.48 27.85 -27.29
N ALA A 133 -4.81 27.81 -27.39
CA ALA A 133 -5.61 28.44 -28.44
C ALA A 133 -6.45 29.59 -27.87
#